data_AF-A0A377WMY7-F1
#
_entry.id   AF-A0A377WMY7-F1
#
_cell.length_a   1.000
_cell.length_b   1.000
_cell.length_c   1.000
_cell.angle_alpha   90.00
_cell.angle_beta   90.00
_cell.angle_gamma   90.00
#
_symmetry.space_group_name_H-M   'P 1'
#
loop_
_entity.id
_entity.type
_entity.pdbx_description
1 polymer ?
#
loop_
_entity_poly.entity_id
_entity_poly.type
_entity_poly.pdbx_seq_one_letter_code
_entity_poly.pdbx_strand_id
1 'polypeptide(L)'
;MTGRLWRGGMVFGGLMLLWGLASRSGIPHFLLPSPMAVAEALWVNRAYLGWHTLITLSEILSGLALGVTLGVTLALGMILSPRLQRWLMPLVLTSQADPGLCPRPAAGAVAGLWHERQSGRWRCW
;
A
#
# COMPACT_ATOMS: atom_id res chain seq x y z
N MET A 1 4.96 -24.75 21.67
CA MET A 1 4.72 -23.37 21.18
C MET A 1 5.70 -22.33 21.72
N THR A 2 6.31 -22.57 22.88
CA THR A 2 7.29 -21.68 23.56
C THR A 2 8.51 -21.28 22.72
N GLY A 3 9.08 -22.20 21.92
CA GLY A 3 10.29 -21.92 21.13
C GLY A 3 10.11 -20.90 19.99
N ARG A 4 8.89 -20.71 19.47
CA ARG A 4 8.61 -19.76 18.38
C ARG A 4 8.49 -18.32 18.91
N LEU A 5 7.88 -18.16 20.08
CA LEU A 5 7.77 -16.88 20.79
C LEU A 5 9.14 -16.40 21.28
N TRP A 6 10.00 -17.32 21.73
CA TRP A 6 11.34 -16.99 22.19
C TRP A 6 12.25 -16.48 21.06
N ARG A 7 12.16 -17.09 19.86
CA ARG A 7 12.82 -16.60 18.66
C ARG A 7 12.35 -15.19 18.27
N GLY A 8 11.05 -14.94 18.31
CA GLY A 8 10.50 -13.60 18.04
C GLY A 8 11.01 -12.55 19.03
N GLY A 9 11.02 -12.90 20.33
CA GLY A 9 11.54 -12.04 21.38
C GLY A 9 13.04 -11.72 21.21
N MET A 10 13.85 -12.71 20.84
CA MET A 10 15.28 -12.49 20.57
C MET A 10 15.52 -11.53 19.39
N VAL A 11 14.79 -11.70 18.29
CA VAL A 11 14.91 -10.83 17.12
C VAL A 11 14.47 -9.41 17.45
N PHE A 12 13.33 -9.26 18.13
CA PHE A 12 12.81 -7.95 18.54
C PHE A 12 13.78 -7.24 19.50
N GLY A 13 14.26 -7.93 20.52
CA GLY A 13 15.25 -7.39 21.46
C GLY A 13 16.56 -7.01 20.78
N GLY A 14 17.06 -7.85 19.87
CA GLY A 14 18.26 -7.57 19.08
C GLY A 14 18.09 -6.32 18.20
N LEU A 15 16.93 -6.15 17.57
CA LEU A 15 16.63 -4.99 16.73
C LEU A 15 16.53 -3.70 17.56
N MET A 16 15.90 -3.74 18.73
CA MET A 16 15.85 -2.60 19.65
C MET A 16 17.24 -2.19 20.15
N LEU A 17 18.11 -3.17 20.47
CA LEU A 17 19.49 -2.90 20.86
C LEU A 17 20.29 -2.29 19.71
N LEU A 18 20.16 -2.84 18.49
CA LEU A 18 20.81 -2.30 17.29
C LEU A 18 20.36 -0.87 17.01
N TRP A 19 19.06 -0.58 17.12
CA TRP A 19 18.52 0.77 16.96
C TRP A 19 19.04 1.72 18.04
N GLY A 20 19.04 1.30 19.31
CA GLY A 20 19.59 2.10 20.41
C GLY A 20 21.09 2.39 20.25
N LEU A 21 21.86 1.47 19.65
CA LEU A 21 23.27 1.68 19.35
C LEU A 21 23.47 2.59 18.13
N ALA A 22 22.66 2.42 17.08
CA ALA A 22 22.65 3.26 15.88
C ALA A 22 22.22 4.72 16.17
N SER A 23 21.32 4.93 17.13
CA SER A 23 20.95 6.29 17.57
C SER A 23 22.10 7.03 18.28
N ARG A 24 23.13 6.31 18.75
CA ARG A 24 24.32 6.89 19.38
C ARG A 24 25.48 7.12 18.42
N SER A 25 25.44 6.56 17.21
CA SER A 25 26.56 6.60 16.25
C SER A 25 26.65 7.89 15.42
N GLY A 26 26.23 9.04 15.98
CA GLY A 26 26.43 10.36 15.37
C GLY A 26 25.46 10.73 14.23
N ILE A 27 24.38 9.97 14.04
CA ILE A 27 23.31 10.31 13.08
C ILE A 27 22.51 11.49 13.65
N PRO A 28 22.13 12.50 12.83
CA PRO A 28 21.34 13.63 13.31
C PRO A 28 20.09 13.15 14.03
N HIS A 29 19.83 13.68 15.23
CA HIS A 29 18.69 13.30 16.09
C HIS A 29 17.32 13.47 15.39
N PHE A 30 17.26 14.25 14.31
CA PHE A 30 16.09 14.41 13.47
C PHE A 30 15.80 13.20 12.57
N LEU A 31 16.82 12.44 12.15
CA LEU A 31 16.65 11.25 11.30
C LEU A 31 16.46 9.97 12.12
N LEU A 32 17.15 9.84 13.25
CA LEU A 32 16.98 8.71 14.17
C LEU A 32 16.94 9.19 15.63
N PRO A 33 15.75 9.56 16.15
CA PRO A 33 15.60 9.81 17.57
C PRO A 33 15.91 8.54 18.38
N SER A 34 16.42 8.73 19.60
CA SER A 34 16.66 7.61 20.51
C SER A 34 15.35 6.87 20.82
N PRO A 35 15.39 5.53 21.01
CA PRO A 35 14.18 4.75 21.29
C PRO A 35 13.44 5.21 22.55
N MET A 36 14.13 5.75 23.56
CA MET A 36 13.47 6.36 24.73
C MET A 36 12.73 7.65 24.38
N ALA A 37 13.32 8.52 23.55
CA ALA A 37 12.66 9.75 23.11
C ALA A 37 11.40 9.44 22.28
N VAL A 38 11.43 8.38 21.46
CA VAL A 38 10.24 7.89 20.76
C VAL A 38 9.18 7.41 21.74
N ALA A 39 9.56 6.61 22.75
CA ALA A 39 8.63 6.11 23.76
C ALA A 39 7.97 7.24 24.57
N GLU A 40 8.75 8.25 24.97
CA GLU A 40 8.25 9.43 25.68
C GLU A 40 7.32 10.26 24.79
N ALA A 41 7.72 10.51 23.53
CA ALA A 41 6.87 11.20 22.57
C ALA A 41 5.56 10.45 22.31
N LEU A 42 5.60 9.11 22.25
CA LEU A 42 4.42 8.27 22.11
C LEU A 42 3.49 8.39 23.33
N TRP A 43 4.06 8.43 24.53
CA TRP A 43 3.30 8.50 25.78
C TRP A 43 2.66 9.88 25.98
N VAL A 44 3.43 10.95 25.76
CA VAL A 44 2.96 12.34 25.89
C VAL A 44 1.92 12.66 24.83
N ASN A 45 2.16 12.29 23.58
CA ASN A 45 1.25 12.60 22.46
C ASN A 45 0.19 11.51 22.21
N ARG A 46 0.02 10.52 23.10
CA ARG A 46 -0.90 9.39 22.88
C ARG A 46 -2.33 9.81 22.54
N ALA A 47 -2.83 10.88 23.16
CA ALA A 47 -4.19 11.38 22.93
C ALA A 47 -4.30 12.01 21.53
N TYR A 48 -3.26 12.73 21.12
CA TYR A 48 -3.16 13.32 19.79
C TYR A 48 -2.99 12.25 18.69
N LEU A 49 -2.09 11.28 18.89
CA LEU A 49 -1.93 10.13 17.99
C LEU A 49 -3.22 9.31 17.92
N GLY A 50 -3.88 9.07 19.05
CA GLY A 50 -5.15 8.36 19.13
C GLY A 50 -6.25 9.06 18.33
N TRP A 51 -6.37 10.37 18.48
CA TRP A 51 -7.32 11.17 17.73
C TRP A 51 -7.08 11.10 16.22
N HIS A 52 -5.83 11.28 15.77
CA HIS A 52 -5.50 11.21 14.34
C HIS A 52 -5.67 9.81 13.76
N THR A 53 -5.28 8.77 14.50
CA THR A 53 -5.49 7.38 14.07
C THR A 53 -6.98 7.05 13.95
N LEU A 54 -7.83 7.54 14.86
CA LEU A 54 -9.27 7.39 14.77
C LEU A 54 -9.87 8.12 13.56
N ILE A 55 -9.41 9.34 13.29
CA ILE A 55 -9.85 10.08 12.09
C ILE A 55 -9.47 9.32 10.83
N THR A 56 -8.19 8.96 10.67
CA THR A 56 -7.73 8.19 9.50
C THR A 56 -8.47 6.87 9.36
N LEU A 57 -8.71 6.17 10.46
CA LEU A 57 -9.49 4.93 10.43
C LEU A 57 -10.92 5.20 9.96
N SER A 58 -11.58 6.24 10.47
CA SER A 58 -12.93 6.62 10.06
C SER A 58 -13.00 7.05 8.58
N GLU A 59 -11.99 7.74 8.07
CA GLU A 59 -11.86 8.11 6.67
C GLU A 59 -11.72 6.87 5.78
N ILE A 60 -10.83 5.94 6.17
CA ILE A 60 -10.65 4.67 5.45
C ILE A 60 -11.94 3.87 5.44
N LEU A 61 -12.60 3.71 6.59
CA LEU A 61 -13.84 2.93 6.70
C LEU A 61 -14.98 3.57 5.90
N SER A 62 -15.09 4.90 5.92
CA SER A 62 -16.10 5.62 5.14
C SER A 62 -15.82 5.50 3.64
N GLY A 63 -14.57 5.70 3.22
CA GLY A 63 -14.14 5.50 1.84
C GLY A 63 -14.36 4.07 1.35
N LEU A 64 -14.07 3.08 2.19
CA LEU A 64 -14.31 1.67 1.90
C LEU A 64 -15.80 1.37 1.76
N ALA A 65 -16.64 1.85 2.68
CA ALA A 65 -18.08 1.64 2.64
C ALA A 65 -18.70 2.24 1.36
N LEU A 66 -18.29 3.45 0.99
CA LEU A 66 -18.71 4.11 -0.25
C LEU A 66 -18.19 3.35 -1.48
N GLY A 67 -16.91 2.99 -1.50
CA GLY A 67 -16.28 2.24 -2.59
C GLY A 67 -16.93 0.88 -2.84
N VAL A 68 -17.24 0.13 -1.77
CA VAL A 68 -17.94 -1.16 -1.84
C VAL A 68 -19.36 -0.97 -2.38
N THR A 69 -20.10 0.01 -1.86
CA THR A 69 -21.48 0.26 -2.30
C THR A 69 -21.54 0.61 -3.78
N LEU A 70 -20.67 1.51 -4.23
CA LEU A 70 -20.55 1.89 -5.63
C LEU A 70 -20.08 0.72 -6.50
N GLY A 71 -19.06 -0.03 -6.05
CA GLY A 71 -18.54 -1.20 -6.76
C GLY A 71 -19.58 -2.29 -6.95
N VAL A 72 -20.36 -2.60 -5.92
CA VAL A 72 -21.47 -3.57 -5.98
C VAL A 72 -22.56 -3.07 -6.93
N THR A 73 -22.95 -1.80 -6.84
CA THR A 73 -23.96 -1.21 -7.72
C THR A 73 -23.51 -1.28 -9.19
N LEU A 74 -22.24 -0.97 -9.45
CA LEU A 74 -21.65 -1.04 -10.78
C LEU A 74 -21.59 -2.49 -11.30
N ALA A 75 -21.18 -3.44 -10.47
CA ALA A 75 -21.12 -4.85 -10.84
C ALA A 75 -22.51 -5.42 -11.19
N LEU A 76 -23.53 -5.10 -10.39
CA LEU A 76 -24.92 -5.46 -10.70
C LEU A 76 -25.38 -4.81 -12.01
N GLY A 77 -25.03 -3.55 -12.24
CA GLY A 77 -25.29 -2.85 -13.51
C GLY A 77 -24.62 -3.53 -14.71
N MET A 78 -23.41 -4.06 -14.54
CA MET A 78 -22.70 -4.80 -15.60
C MET A 78 -23.39 -6.14 -15.92
N ILE A 79 -23.89 -6.86 -14.90
CA ILE A 79 -24.65 -8.11 -15.10
C ILE A 79 -25.94 -7.85 -15.87
N LEU A 80 -26.65 -6.77 -15.55
CA LEU A 80 -27.90 -6.40 -16.22
C LEU A 80 -27.68 -5.80 -17.62
N SER A 81 -26.49 -5.25 -17.90
CA SER A 81 -26.20 -4.54 -19.15
C SER A 81 -24.86 -4.96 -19.79
N PRO A 82 -24.88 -5.78 -20.87
CA PRO A 82 -23.68 -6.17 -21.61
C PRO A 82 -23.00 -5.02 -22.38
N ARG A 83 -23.62 -3.84 -22.45
CA ARG A 83 -22.98 -2.62 -22.95
C ARG A 83 -22.04 -2.03 -21.90
N LEU A 84 -22.46 -1.95 -20.64
CA LEU A 84 -21.67 -1.35 -19.56
C LEU A 84 -20.41 -2.17 -19.26
N GLN A 85 -20.51 -3.51 -19.32
CA GLN A 85 -19.37 -4.41 -19.15
C GLN A 85 -18.24 -4.14 -20.16
N ARG A 86 -18.58 -3.87 -21.43
CA ARG A 86 -17.60 -3.62 -22.49
C ARG A 86 -16.82 -2.31 -22.31
N TRP A 87 -17.44 -1.29 -21.71
CA TRP A 87 -16.81 0.01 -21.46
C TRP A 87 -15.89 0.00 -20.23
N LEU A 88 -16.24 -0.76 -19.18
CA LEU A 88 -15.51 -0.75 -17.90
C LEU A 88 -14.32 -1.72 -17.87
N MET A 89 -14.35 -2.79 -18.66
CA MET A 89 -13.25 -3.76 -18.74
C MET A 89 -11.88 -3.12 -19.04
N PRO A 90 -11.72 -2.21 -20.04
CA PRO A 90 -10.44 -1.54 -20.25
C PRO A 90 -9.99 -0.67 -19.06
N LEU A 91 -10.91 0.00 -18.36
CA LEU A 91 -10.60 0.82 -17.17
C LEU A 91 -10.12 0.00 -15.97
N VAL A 92 -10.72 -1.18 -15.75
CA VAL A 92 -10.30 -2.08 -14.67
C VAL A 92 -8.91 -2.64 -14.95
N LEU A 93 -8.64 -3.04 -16.20
CA LEU A 93 -7.32 -3.54 -16.60
C LEU A 93 -6.23 -2.45 -16.47
N THR A 94 -6.53 -1.18 -16.77
CA THR A 94 -5.56 -0.10 -16.58
C THR A 94 -5.30 0.24 -15.11
N SER A 95 -6.28 0.04 -14.22
CA SER A 95 -6.14 0.36 -12.79
C SER A 95 -5.40 -0.72 -12.00
N GLN A 96 -5.40 -1.96 -12.49
CA GLN A 96 -4.61 -3.08 -11.94
C GLN A 96 -3.17 -3.11 -12.47
N ALA A 97 -2.86 -2.25 -13.44
CA ALA A 97 -1.50 -2.01 -13.86
C ALA A 97 -0.98 -0.83 -13.04
N ASP A 98 -0.40 -1.10 -11.86
CA ASP A 98 0.58 -0.19 -11.27
C ASP A 98 1.75 -0.11 -12.26
N PRO A 99 1.85 0.94 -13.10
CA PRO A 99 2.89 1.05 -14.09
C PRO A 99 4.03 1.79 -13.39
N GLY A 100 4.68 1.11 -12.46
CA GLY A 100 6.02 1.50 -12.08
C GLY A 100 6.90 1.42 -13.33
N LEU A 101 7.18 2.59 -13.92
CA LEU A 101 8.08 2.82 -15.06
C LEU A 101 7.56 2.50 -16.48
N CYS A 102 6.79 3.41 -17.09
CA CYS A 102 7.01 3.86 -18.47
C CYS A 102 6.10 5.05 -18.81
N PRO A 103 6.62 6.28 -19.00
CA PRO A 103 5.81 7.35 -19.57
C PRO A 103 5.74 7.13 -21.09
N ARG A 104 4.67 6.46 -21.57
CA ARG A 104 4.32 6.47 -23.00
C ARG A 104 2.81 6.71 -23.15
N PRO A 105 2.36 7.63 -24.03
CA PRO A 105 0.95 8.04 -24.07
C PRO A 105 0.04 6.86 -24.45
N ALA A 106 -0.91 6.57 -23.58
CA ALA A 106 -1.70 5.33 -23.55
C ALA A 106 -2.89 5.27 -24.53
N ALA A 107 -2.98 6.17 -25.52
CA ALA A 107 -4.12 6.17 -26.44
C ALA A 107 -3.93 5.25 -27.67
N GLY A 108 -2.70 5.06 -28.16
CA GLY A 108 -2.42 4.24 -29.36
C GLY A 108 -1.95 2.80 -29.08
N ALA A 109 -1.65 2.47 -27.83
CA ALA A 109 -0.93 1.24 -27.48
C ALA A 109 -1.84 0.01 -27.28
N VAL A 110 -3.12 0.19 -26.96
CA VAL A 110 -4.01 -0.94 -26.62
C VAL A 110 -4.29 -1.85 -27.83
N ALA A 111 -4.36 -1.29 -29.05
CA ALA A 111 -4.55 -2.06 -30.27
C ALA A 111 -3.27 -2.81 -30.72
N GLY A 112 -2.10 -2.20 -30.54
CA GLY A 112 -0.82 -2.81 -30.93
C GLY A 112 -0.30 -3.90 -29.98
N LEU A 113 -0.61 -3.78 -28.69
CA LEU A 113 -0.11 -4.70 -27.65
C LEU A 113 -0.81 -6.07 -27.64
N TRP A 114 -1.98 -6.21 -28.26
CA TRP A 114 -2.67 -7.50 -28.37
C TRP A 114 -2.03 -8.42 -29.41
N HIS A 115 -1.46 -7.87 -30.48
CA HIS A 115 -0.76 -8.63 -31.51
C HIS A 115 0.65 -9.05 -31.06
N GLU A 116 1.35 -8.21 -30.30
CA GLU A 116 2.69 -8.48 -29.77
C GLU A 116 2.71 -9.55 -28.65
N ARG A 117 1.63 -9.75 -27.90
CA ARG A 117 1.54 -10.75 -26.81
C ARG A 117 1.49 -12.22 -27.30
N GLN A 118 1.44 -12.49 -28.60
CA GLN A 118 1.60 -13.86 -29.15
C GLN A 118 3.05 -14.19 -29.56
N SER A 119 3.97 -13.22 -29.61
CA SER A 119 5.31 -13.41 -30.17
C SER A 119 6.38 -13.85 -29.16
N GLY A 120 6.01 -14.02 -27.87
CA GLY A 120 6.91 -14.55 -26.83
C GLY A 120 8.20 -13.76 -26.62
N ARG A 121 8.28 -12.51 -27.09
CA ARG A 121 9.51 -11.73 -27.12
C ARG A 121 9.53 -10.66 -26.03
N TRP A 122 9.46 -11.09 -24.78
CA TRP A 122 9.81 -10.23 -23.65
C TRP A 122 11.34 -10.13 -23.56
N ARG A 123 11.94 -9.28 -24.40
CA ARG A 123 13.30 -8.78 -24.17
C ARG A 123 13.17 -7.33 -23.73
N CYS A 124 13.26 -7.09 -22.43
CA CYS A 124 13.76 -5.83 -21.89
C CYS A 124 14.56 -6.11 -20.61
N TRP A 125 15.62 -5.31 -20.52
CA TRP A 125 16.52 -5.12 -19.39
C TRP A 125 15.81 -4.55 -18.16
#